data_AF-A0A7W0XPE8-F1
#
_entry.id   AF-A0A7W0XPE8-F1
#
_cell.length_a   1.000
_cell.length_b   1.000
_cell.length_c   1.000
_cell.angle_alpha   90.00
_cell.angle_beta   90.00
_cell.angle_gamma   90.00
#
_symmetry.space_group_name_H-M   'P 1'
#
loop_
_entity.id
_entity.type
_entity.pdbx_description
1 polymer ?
#
loop_
_entity_poly.entity_id
_entity_poly.type
_entity_poly.pdbx_seq_one_letter_code
_entity_poly.pdbx_strand_id
1 'polypeptide(L)'
;MNTGPAEPIPSRQTEPRSRSAAINLRIEPGTRDLIDAASDVVGKSRTEFMVDSARRAAIDILLDQRLFTLDPEKFDTFAAALDQPPPAGPKLRALMKKRPAWEK
;
A
#
# COMPACT_ATOMS: atom_id res chain seq x y z
N MET A 1 -40.33 -22.35 43.51
CA MET A 1 -39.37 -21.29 43.85
C MET A 1 -38.01 -21.75 43.34
N ASN A 2 -37.71 -21.75 42.04
CA ASN A 2 -37.32 -20.64 41.16
C ASN A 2 -36.47 -19.55 41.85
N THR A 3 -35.15 -19.57 41.61
CA THR A 3 -34.38 -18.54 40.86
C THR A 3 -32.89 -18.93 40.84
N GLY A 4 -32.27 -18.92 39.65
CA GLY A 4 -30.81 -19.07 39.47
C GLY A 4 -30.01 -17.87 40.02
N PRO A 5 -28.67 -17.86 39.81
CA PRO A 5 -28.20 -17.38 38.51
C PRO A 5 -27.03 -18.16 37.91
N ALA A 6 -27.06 -18.16 36.58
CA ALA A 6 -25.94 -18.45 35.70
C ALA A 6 -24.99 -17.24 35.60
N GLU A 7 -23.69 -17.55 35.53
CA GLU A 7 -22.53 -16.82 35.01
C GLU A 7 -22.35 -15.31 35.24
N PRO A 8 -21.14 -14.87 35.62
CA PRO A 8 -20.51 -13.75 34.94
C PRO A 8 -19.83 -14.27 33.66
N ILE A 9 -20.48 -14.07 32.50
CA ILE A 9 -19.78 -14.10 31.22
C ILE A 9 -18.71 -13.00 31.30
N PRO A 10 -17.40 -13.28 31.20
CA PRO A 10 -16.45 -12.22 30.96
C PRO A 10 -16.79 -11.61 29.60
N SER A 11 -17.25 -10.37 29.61
CA SER A 11 -17.56 -9.62 28.40
C SER A 11 -16.37 -9.69 27.46
N ARG A 12 -16.62 -10.26 26.28
CA ARG A 12 -15.69 -10.31 25.15
C ARG A 12 -15.39 -8.87 24.72
N GLN A 13 -14.38 -8.24 25.31
CA GLN A 13 -13.75 -7.07 24.72
C GLN A 13 -12.62 -7.54 23.81
N THR A 14 -12.99 -8.11 22.66
CA THR A 14 -12.10 -8.10 21.49
C THR A 14 -12.29 -6.75 20.81
N GLU A 15 -11.87 -5.67 21.47
CA GLU A 15 -11.44 -4.51 20.70
C GLU A 15 -10.24 -5.00 19.88
N PRO A 16 -10.24 -4.88 18.54
CA PRO A 16 -8.98 -4.94 17.83
C PRO A 16 -8.20 -3.70 18.27
N ARG A 17 -7.47 -3.81 19.39
CA ARG A 17 -6.32 -2.94 19.62
C ARG A 17 -5.53 -3.06 18.33
N SER A 18 -5.45 -1.98 17.58
CA SER A 18 -4.39 -1.80 16.59
C SER A 18 -3.10 -1.86 17.38
N ARG A 19 -2.63 -3.08 17.66
CA ARG A 19 -1.41 -3.31 18.39
C ARG A 19 -0.34 -2.75 17.50
N SER A 20 0.26 -1.63 17.90
CA SER A 20 1.51 -1.15 17.34
C SER A 20 2.49 -2.32 17.39
N ALA A 21 2.77 -2.91 16.23
CA ALA A 21 3.74 -3.99 16.15
C ALA A 21 5.13 -3.36 16.30
N ALA A 22 5.90 -3.82 17.27
CA ALA A 22 7.28 -3.39 17.43
C ALA A 22 8.12 -3.92 16.28
N ILE A 23 8.83 -3.04 15.59
CA ILE A 23 9.78 -3.39 14.53
C ILE A 23 11.18 -3.32 15.13
N ASN A 24 11.86 -4.47 15.21
CA ASN A 24 13.26 -4.54 15.60
C ASN A 24 14.11 -4.47 14.33
N LEU A 25 14.90 -3.40 14.19
CA LEU A 25 15.78 -3.19 13.04
C LEU A 25 17.24 -3.15 13.50
N ARG A 26 18.12 -3.79 12.72
CA ARG A 26 19.57 -3.60 12.84
C ARG A 26 20.01 -2.65 11.74
N ILE A 27 20.67 -1.57 12.13
CA ILE A 27 21.24 -0.58 11.20
C ILE A 27 22.71 -0.35 11.53
N GLU A 28 23.46 0.01 10.51
CA GLU A 28 24.84 0.43 10.62
C GLU A 28 24.93 1.78 11.37
N PRO A 29 25.99 2.03 12.17
CA PRO A 29 26.07 3.24 12.99
C PRO A 29 25.98 4.55 12.20
N GLY A 30 26.65 4.68 11.05
CA GLY A 30 26.58 5.88 10.23
C GLY A 30 25.17 6.15 9.70
N THR A 31 24.43 5.09 9.34
CA THR A 31 23.02 5.20 8.97
C THR A 31 22.16 5.71 10.13
N ARG A 32 22.43 5.25 11.36
CA ARG A 32 21.74 5.74 12.55
C ARG A 32 21.99 7.23 12.77
N ASP A 33 23.24 7.66 12.70
CA ASP A 33 23.62 9.05 12.94
C ASP A 33 22.99 9.99 11.90
N LEU A 34 22.91 9.55 10.64
CA LEU A 34 22.21 10.28 9.58
C LEU A 34 20.72 10.43 9.86
N ILE A 35 20.05 9.35 10.32
CA ILE A 35 18.63 9.38 10.68
C ILE A 35 18.40 10.32 11.86
N ASP A 36 19.29 10.29 12.86
CA ASP A 36 19.22 11.19 14.01
C ASP A 36 19.27 12.65 13.59
N ALA A 37 20.29 13.03 12.81
CA ALA A 37 20.43 14.39 12.29
C ALA A 37 19.20 14.82 11.47
N ALA A 38 18.67 13.94 10.62
CA ALA A 38 17.48 14.25 9.83
C ALA A 38 16.22 14.44 10.71
N SER A 39 16.06 13.61 11.74
CA SER A 39 14.94 13.71 12.68
C SER A 39 15.00 15.01 13.50
N ASP A 40 16.19 15.43 13.91
CA ASP A 40 16.42 16.70 14.63
C ASP A 40 16.07 17.91 13.77
N VAL A 41 16.48 17.92 12.49
CA VAL A 41 16.15 19.00 11.53
C VAL A 41 14.64 19.12 11.31
N VAL A 42 13.94 17.99 11.25
CA VAL A 42 12.48 17.96 11.04
C VAL A 42 11.71 18.24 12.35
N GLY A 43 12.37 18.19 13.51
CA GLY A 43 11.76 18.38 14.82
C GLY A 43 10.87 17.21 15.26
N LYS A 44 11.19 15.99 14.80
CA LYS A 44 10.43 14.77 15.12
C LYS A 44 11.30 13.78 15.88
N SER A 45 10.66 12.90 16.65
CA SER A 45 11.39 11.76 17.22
C SER A 45 11.94 10.85 16.11
N ARG A 46 13.08 10.20 16.35
CA ARG A 46 13.66 9.22 15.43
C ARG A 46 12.63 8.20 14.92
N THR A 47 11.83 7.63 15.82
CA THR A 47 10.82 6.63 15.48
C THR A 47 9.74 7.20 14.57
N GLU A 48 9.23 8.40 14.89
CA GLU A 48 8.22 9.06 14.08
C GLU A 48 8.76 9.41 12.68
N PHE A 49 9.98 9.95 12.61
CA PHE A 49 10.65 10.22 11.35
C PHE A 49 10.82 8.96 10.49
N MET A 50 11.27 7.86 11.08
CA MET A 50 11.44 6.60 10.36
C MET A 50 10.11 6.03 9.85
N VAL A 51 9.06 6.03 10.68
CA VAL A 51 7.74 5.51 10.30
C VAL A 51 7.12 6.35 9.18
N ASP A 52 7.16 7.68 9.30
CA ASP A 52 6.64 8.58 8.27
C ASP A 52 7.40 8.45 6.96
N SER A 53 8.74 8.38 7.02
CA SER A 53 9.58 8.24 5.83
C SER A 53 9.33 6.90 5.14
N ALA A 54 9.27 5.80 5.89
CA ALA A 54 8.98 4.48 5.35
C ALA A 54 7.58 4.43 4.72
N ARG A 55 6.58 5.05 5.37
CA ARG A 55 5.21 5.13 4.84
C ARG A 55 5.16 5.91 3.53
N ARG A 56 5.80 7.07 3.45
CA ARG A 56 5.86 7.90 2.22
C ARG A 56 6.52 7.12 1.10
N ALA A 57 7.70 6.55 1.33
CA ALA A 57 8.39 5.74 0.33
C ALA A 57 7.53 4.54 -0.14
N ALA A 58 6.85 3.84 0.77
CA ALA A 58 5.95 2.76 0.39
C ALA A 58 4.78 3.25 -0.47
N ILE A 59 4.16 4.38 -0.12
CA ILE A 59 3.09 4.98 -0.91
C ILE A 59 3.60 5.37 -2.29
N ASP A 60 4.75 6.04 -2.38
CA ASP A 60 5.32 6.49 -3.64
C ASP A 60 5.61 5.30 -4.57
N ILE A 61 6.20 4.22 -4.05
CA ILE A 61 6.46 2.99 -4.83
C ILE A 61 5.16 2.32 -5.29
N LEU A 62 4.12 2.30 -4.45
CA LEU A 62 2.82 1.74 -4.82
C LEU A 62 2.07 2.63 -5.82
N LEU A 63 2.25 3.94 -5.77
CA LEU A 63 1.66 4.90 -6.70
C LEU A 63 2.38 4.93 -8.04
N ASP A 64 3.69 4.70 -8.07
CA ASP A 64 4.47 4.58 -9.30
C ASP A 64 3.92 3.47 -10.22
N GLN A 65 3.28 2.44 -9.64
CA GLN A 65 2.57 1.40 -10.41
C GLN A 65 1.27 1.88 -11.08
N ARG A 66 0.77 3.09 -10.78
CA ARG A 66 -0.47 3.65 -11.32
C ARG A 66 -0.23 4.89 -12.18
N LEU A 67 0.92 5.55 -12.07
CA LEU A 67 1.23 6.77 -12.79
C LEU A 67 2.23 6.49 -13.91
N PHE A 68 1.72 6.34 -15.14
CA PHE A 68 2.57 6.27 -16.32
C PHE A 68 2.91 7.68 -16.79
N THR A 69 4.15 8.10 -16.60
CA THR A 69 4.65 9.35 -17.19
C THR A 69 4.99 9.11 -18.66
N LEU A 70 4.46 9.96 -19.54
CA LEU A 70 4.71 9.91 -20.97
C LEU A 70 5.37 11.22 -21.39
N ASP A 71 6.44 11.12 -22.18
CA ASP A 71 6.98 12.26 -22.91
C ASP A 71 5.92 12.80 -23.89
N PRO A 72 5.97 14.09 -24.28
CA PRO A 72 4.94 14.71 -25.12
C PRO A 72 4.61 13.90 -26.39
N GLU A 73 5.63 13.40 -27.10
CA GLU A 73 5.44 12.59 -28.31
C GLU A 73 4.71 11.26 -28.05
N LYS A 74 4.99 10.62 -26.90
CA LYS A 74 4.33 9.39 -26.48
C LYS A 74 2.90 9.67 -26.02
N PHE A 75 2.66 10.82 -25.41
CA PHE A 75 1.33 11.28 -25.03
C PHE A 75 0.46 11.51 -26.27
N ASP A 76 0.98 12.19 -27.30
CA ASP A 76 0.23 12.41 -28.55
C ASP A 76 -0.10 11.09 -29.27
N THR A 77 0.86 10.16 -29.31
CA THR A 77 0.64 8.81 -29.86
C THR A 77 -0.43 8.05 -29.08
N PHE A 78 -0.39 8.16 -27.75
CA PHE A 78 -1.38 7.54 -26.86
C PHE A 78 -2.78 8.16 -27.05
N ALA A 79 -2.87 9.49 -27.14
CA ALA A 79 -4.12 10.20 -27.38
C ALA A 79 -4.74 9.81 -28.73
N ALA A 80 -3.94 9.77 -29.81
CA ALA A 80 -4.41 9.33 -31.12
C ALA A 80 -4.93 7.88 -31.11
N ALA A 81 -4.28 6.99 -30.35
CA ALA A 81 -4.73 5.61 -30.18
C ALA A 81 -6.04 5.48 -29.36
N LEU A 82 -6.33 6.43 -28.47
CA LEU A 82 -7.61 6.49 -27.75
C LEU A 82 -8.74 7.03 -28.63
N ASP A 83 -8.46 8.06 -29.43
CA ASP A 83 -9.45 8.65 -30.34
C ASP A 83 -9.79 7.74 -31.51
N GLN A 84 -8.82 6.95 -31.99
CA GLN A 84 -8.99 5.96 -33.05
C GLN A 84 -8.55 4.58 -32.58
N PRO A 85 -9.36 3.91 -31.75
CA PRO A 85 -9.00 2.60 -31.24
C PRO A 85 -8.90 1.61 -32.41
N PRO A 86 -7.77 0.90 -32.56
CA PRO A 86 -7.62 -0.08 -33.63
C PRO A 86 -8.61 -1.23 -33.44
N PRO A 87 -9.11 -1.83 -34.55
CA PRO A 87 -10.03 -2.95 -34.46
C PRO A 87 -9.36 -4.12 -33.71
N ALA A 88 -10.11 -4.74 -32.80
CA ALA A 88 -9.60 -5.84 -31.99
C ALA A 88 -8.99 -6.94 -32.86
N GLY A 89 -7.69 -7.20 -32.71
CA GLY A 89 -7.02 -8.25 -33.48
C GLY A 89 -7.55 -9.66 -33.16
N PRO A 90 -7.26 -10.68 -34.00
CA PRO A 90 -7.67 -12.06 -33.76
C PRO A 90 -7.26 -12.59 -32.38
N LYS A 91 -6.06 -12.23 -31.90
CA LYS A 91 -5.54 -12.60 -30.58
C LYS A 91 -6.33 -11.96 -29.43
N LEU A 92 -6.69 -10.68 -29.55
CA LEU A 92 -7.48 -9.98 -28.53
C LEU A 92 -8.89 -10.59 -28.43
N ARG A 93 -9.51 -10.91 -29.57
CA ARG A 93 -10.80 -11.60 -29.61
C ARG A 93 -10.74 -13.00 -28.99
N ALA A 94 -9.66 -13.75 -29.22
CA ALA A 94 -9.46 -15.04 -28.58
C ALA A 94 -9.27 -14.92 -27.06
N LEU A 95 -8.54 -13.90 -26.61
CA LEU A 95 -8.33 -13.62 -25.19
C LEU A 95 -9.63 -13.27 -24.46
N MET A 96 -10.46 -12.39 -25.05
CA MET A 96 -11.74 -11.98 -24.46
C MET A 96 -12.77 -13.11 -24.36
N LYS A 97 -12.61 -14.18 -25.15
CA LYS A 97 -13.45 -15.39 -25.08
C LYS A 97 -12.96 -16.40 -24.02
N LYS A 98 -11.76 -16.22 -23.48
CA LYS A 98 -11.17 -17.15 -22.52
C LYS A 98 -11.71 -16.84 -21.13
N ARG A 99 -12.20 -17.85 -20.42
CA ARG A 99 -12.66 -17.69 -19.03
C ARG A 99 -11.46 -17.30 -18.15
N PRO A 100 -11.54 -16.22 -17.36
CA PRO A 100 -10.46 -15.81 -16.49
C PRO A 100 -10.13 -16.88 -15.45
N ALA A 101 -8.85 -17.03 -15.11
CA ALA A 101 -8.35 -18.12 -14.27
C ALA A 101 -8.87 -18.11 -12.82
N TRP A 102 -9.44 -16.99 -12.37
CA TRP A 102 -9.99 -16.79 -11.03
C TRP A 102 -11.50 -16.98 -10.95
N GLU A 103 -12.20 -17.15 -12.08
CA GLU A 103 -13.59 -17.61 -12.10
C GLU A 103 -13.61 -19.13 -12.02
N LYS A 104 -13.62 -19.64 -10.78
CA LYS A 104 -14.11 -21.00 -10.50
C LYS A 104 -15.62 -20.97 -10.34
#